data_AF-A0A8X7BM58-F1
#
_entry.id   AF-A0A8X7BM58-F1
#
_cell.length_a   1.000
_cell.length_b   1.000
_cell.length_c   1.000
_cell.angle_alpha   90.00
_cell.angle_beta   90.00
_cell.angle_gamma   90.00
#
_symmetry.space_group_name_H-M   'P 1'
#
loop_
_entity.id
_entity.type
_entity.pdbx_description
1 polymer ?
#
loop_
_entity_poly.entity_id
_entity_poly.type
_entity_poly.pdbx_seq_one_letter_code
_entity_poly.pdbx_strand_id
1 'polypeptide(L)'
;MLKPYHKRPELLNVVFVDTEEITEPSELEEEFPYMLTNPNVFDFREIVENNKLKERLDDEQIMQLERLLIKFSAIFSNIPGKTNLVEHDIGLFSDKREQHKPYRMTKRQNEILKAKVERRLKYKIIELGPSE
;
A
#
# COMPACT_ATOMS: atom_id res chain seq x y z
N MET A 1 -7.14 40.09 -36.71
CA MET A 1 -7.94 40.38 -35.50
C MET A 1 -7.99 39.13 -34.64
N LEU A 2 -7.73 39.25 -33.33
CA LEU A 2 -7.72 38.11 -32.41
C LEU A 2 -9.17 37.69 -32.08
N LYS A 3 -9.42 36.39 -31.94
CA LYS A 3 -10.74 35.91 -31.49
C LYS A 3 -10.99 36.35 -30.04
N PRO A 4 -12.24 36.71 -29.68
CA PRO A 4 -12.59 37.09 -28.31
C PRO A 4 -12.42 35.90 -27.37
N TYR A 5 -11.90 36.17 -26.17
CA TYR A 5 -11.67 35.17 -25.14
C TYR A 5 -13.01 34.74 -24.50
N HIS A 6 -13.27 33.43 -24.49
CA HIS A 6 -14.36 32.84 -23.70
C HIS A 6 -13.79 32.10 -22.49
N LYS A 7 -13.99 32.70 -21.30
CA LYS A 7 -13.60 32.12 -20.02
C LYS A 7 -14.49 30.90 -19.75
N ARG A 8 -13.88 29.76 -19.40
CA ARG A 8 -14.66 28.60 -18.91
C ARG A 8 -15.32 28.94 -17.57
N PRO A 9 -16.57 28.51 -17.33
CA PRO A 9 -17.18 28.65 -16.01
C PRO A 9 -16.36 27.83 -15.00
N GLU A 10 -16.00 28.47 -13.89
CA GLU A 10 -15.30 27.83 -12.77
C GLU A 10 -16.33 27.02 -11.98
N LEU A 11 -16.30 25.69 -12.12
CA LEU A 11 -17.09 24.80 -11.26
C LEU A 11 -16.28 24.49 -10.00
N LEU A 12 -16.64 25.14 -8.89
CA LEU A 12 -16.13 24.85 -7.56
C LEU A 12 -16.95 23.69 -6.96
N ASN A 13 -16.35 22.50 -6.85
CA ASN A 13 -16.93 21.42 -6.04
C ASN A 13 -16.65 21.74 -4.57
N VAL A 14 -17.65 22.27 -3.87
CA VAL A 14 -17.60 22.46 -2.42
C VAL A 14 -18.39 21.32 -1.78
N VAL A 15 -17.70 20.49 -0.99
CA VAL A 15 -18.35 19.48 -0.14
C VAL A 15 -18.68 20.17 1.17
N PHE A 16 -19.96 20.40 1.43
CA PHE A 16 -20.45 20.87 2.72
C PHE A 16 -20.64 19.65 3.60
N VAL A 17 -19.86 19.56 4.68
CA VAL A 17 -20.11 18.62 5.76
C VAL A 17 -21.00 19.37 6.74
N ASP A 18 -22.30 19.10 6.70
CA ASP A 18 -23.26 19.68 7.63
C ASP A 18 -22.93 19.15 9.04
N THR A 19 -22.55 20.07 9.93
CA THR A 19 -22.06 19.80 11.28
C THR A 19 -23.18 19.56 12.30
N GLU A 20 -24.22 18.79 11.97
CA GLU A 20 -25.36 18.58 12.88
C GLU A 20 -25.81 17.13 13.09
N GLU A 21 -24.99 16.13 12.73
CA GLU A 21 -25.14 14.78 13.27
C GLU A 21 -23.86 14.39 14.01
N ILE A 22 -23.84 14.68 15.31
CA ILE A 22 -22.94 14.02 16.27
C ILE A 22 -23.37 12.55 16.30
N THR A 23 -22.93 11.80 15.30
CA THR A 23 -22.71 10.37 15.46
C THR A 23 -21.54 10.28 16.42
N GLU A 24 -21.79 9.85 17.66
CA GLU A 24 -20.70 9.43 18.53
C GLU A 24 -19.77 8.55 17.69
N PRO A 25 -18.46 8.86 17.55
CA PRO A 25 -17.52 7.95 16.95
C PRO A 25 -17.40 6.77 17.93
N SER A 26 -18.32 5.81 17.80
CA SER A 26 -18.21 4.47 18.38
C SER A 26 -17.27 3.59 17.55
N GLU A 27 -16.47 4.20 16.69
CA GLU A 27 -15.17 3.67 16.36
C GLU A 27 -14.26 4.16 17.48
N LEU A 28 -14.07 3.32 18.50
CA LEU A 28 -12.75 3.23 19.12
C LEU A 28 -11.79 3.22 17.93
N GLU A 29 -11.10 4.34 17.69
CA GLU A 29 -9.85 4.33 16.95
C GLU A 29 -8.96 3.40 17.75
N GLU A 30 -9.10 2.10 17.52
CA GLU A 30 -8.08 1.12 17.87
C GLU A 30 -6.89 1.57 17.06
N GLU A 31 -6.08 2.43 17.69
CA GLU A 31 -4.85 2.95 17.16
C GLU A 31 -3.96 1.73 16.94
N PHE A 32 -4.04 1.17 15.73
CA PHE A 32 -3.22 0.04 15.36
C PHE A 32 -1.78 0.46 15.58
N PRO A 33 -1.03 -0.26 16.42
CA PRO A 33 0.33 0.12 16.75
C PRO A 33 1.14 0.22 15.46
N TYR A 34 1.55 1.43 15.11
CA TYR A 34 2.40 1.70 13.96
C TYR A 34 3.82 1.28 14.31
N MET A 35 4.26 0.14 13.76
CA MET A 35 5.65 -0.27 13.89
C MET A 35 6.54 0.74 13.13
N LEU A 36 7.34 1.51 13.88
CA LEU A 36 8.32 2.46 13.33
C LEU A 36 9.52 1.73 12.71
N THR A 37 9.66 0.44 13.00
CA THR A 37 10.67 -0.44 12.44
C THR A 37 10.35 -0.81 10.99
N ASN A 38 11.39 -1.13 10.21
CA ASN A 38 11.20 -1.71 8.88
C ASN A 38 10.27 -2.92 9.06
N PRO A 39 9.12 -3.00 8.38
CA PRO A 39 8.11 -4.03 8.66
C PRO A 39 8.58 -5.47 8.38
N ASN A 40 9.77 -5.62 7.79
CA ASN A 40 10.42 -6.93 7.60
C ASN A 40 11.51 -7.23 8.66
N VAL A 41 11.73 -6.32 9.61
CA VAL A 41 12.63 -6.47 10.75
C VAL A 41 11.73 -6.64 11.97
N PHE A 42 11.60 -7.90 12.39
CA PHE A 42 10.77 -8.27 13.52
C PHE A 42 11.57 -8.10 14.82
N ASP A 43 11.21 -7.13 15.65
CA ASP A 43 11.78 -6.96 16.99
C ASP A 43 10.76 -7.35 18.07
N PHE A 44 10.97 -8.52 18.68
CA PHE A 44 10.08 -9.02 19.72
C PHE A 44 10.09 -8.14 20.98
N ARG A 45 11.21 -7.46 21.27
CA ARG A 45 11.34 -6.62 22.46
C ARG A 45 10.42 -5.40 22.36
N GLU A 46 10.39 -4.76 21.19
CA GLU A 46 9.51 -3.63 20.90
C GLU A 46 8.03 -4.02 21.09
N ILE A 47 7.64 -5.21 20.63
CA ILE A 47 6.26 -5.72 20.78
C ILE A 47 5.90 -5.92 22.26
N VAL A 48 6.80 -6.51 23.05
CA VAL A 48 6.59 -6.75 24.48
C VAL A 48 6.45 -5.44 25.26
N GLU A 49 7.29 -4.46 24.94
CA GLU A 49 7.31 -3.15 25.62
C GLU A 49 6.10 -2.29 25.23
N ASN A 50 5.83 -2.12 23.93
CA ASN A 50 4.73 -1.27 23.45
C ASN A 50 3.36 -1.75 23.93
N ASN A 51 3.18 -3.07 24.05
CA ASN A 51 1.91 -3.66 24.46
C ASN A 51 1.84 -4.01 25.95
N LYS A 52 2.88 -3.68 26.74
CA LYS A 52 3.01 -4.01 28.16
C LYS A 52 2.69 -5.47 28.47
N LEU A 53 3.19 -6.39 27.64
CA LEU A 53 2.79 -7.82 27.69
C LEU A 53 3.14 -8.48 29.02
N LYS A 54 4.20 -8.02 29.70
CA LYS A 54 4.62 -8.50 31.02
C LYS A 54 3.63 -8.23 32.15
N GLU A 55 2.70 -7.29 31.97
CA GLU A 55 1.65 -7.02 32.98
C GLU A 55 0.45 -7.97 32.84
N ARG A 56 0.31 -8.64 31.69
CA ARG A 56 -0.90 -9.40 31.31
C ARG A 56 -0.64 -10.90 31.09
N LEU A 57 0.59 -11.27 30.78
CA LEU A 57 0.99 -12.62 30.41
C LEU A 57 2.11 -13.10 31.31
N ASP A 58 2.12 -14.41 31.56
CA ASP A 58 3.21 -15.08 32.26
C ASP A 58 4.44 -15.25 31.34
N ASP A 59 5.62 -15.43 31.91
CA ASP A 59 6.88 -15.56 31.17
C ASP A 59 6.84 -16.75 30.20
N GLU A 60 6.21 -17.86 30.58
CA GLU A 60 6.01 -19.00 29.68
C GLU A 60 5.12 -18.65 28.47
N GLN A 61 4.08 -17.86 28.67
CA GLN A 61 3.16 -17.44 27.61
C GLN A 61 3.86 -16.47 26.64
N ILE A 62 4.69 -15.57 27.17
CA ILE A 62 5.51 -14.66 26.37
C ILE A 62 6.50 -15.45 25.50
N MET A 63 7.15 -16.48 26.06
CA MET A 63 8.03 -17.36 25.29
C MET A 63 7.29 -18.15 24.20
N GLN A 64 6.07 -18.61 24.48
CA GLN A 64 5.25 -19.29 23.47
C GLN A 64 4.86 -18.34 22.33
N LEU A 65 4.50 -17.10 22.66
CA LEU A 65 4.18 -16.06 21.68
C LEU A 65 5.39 -15.75 20.79
N GLU A 66 6.58 -15.60 21.37
CA GLU A 66 7.82 -15.38 20.64
C GLU A 66 8.07 -16.48 19.60
N ARG A 67 7.97 -17.75 20.03
CA ARG A 67 8.14 -18.91 19.14
C ARG A 67 7.11 -18.93 18.01
N LEU A 68 5.86 -18.57 18.30
CA LEU A 68 4.77 -18.54 17.32
C LEU A 68 5.05 -17.46 16.26
N LEU A 69 5.42 -16.26 16.69
CA LEU A 69 5.71 -15.14 15.79
C LEU A 69 6.94 -15.42 14.92
N ILE A 70 7.99 -16.03 15.47
CA ILE A 70 9.16 -16.47 14.68
C ILE A 70 8.75 -17.52 13.64
N LYS A 71 7.96 -18.53 14.06
CA LYS A 71 7.50 -19.62 13.18
C LYS A 71 6.70 -19.12 11.99
N PHE A 72 5.87 -18.10 12.18
CA PHE A 72 5.01 -17.53 11.15
C PHE A 72 5.50 -16.17 10.62
N SER A 73 6.76 -15.82 10.87
CA SER A 73 7.36 -14.53 10.45
C SER A 73 7.21 -14.25 8.95
N ALA A 74 7.27 -15.29 8.11
CA ALA A 74 7.09 -15.17 6.67
C ALA A 74 5.67 -14.72 6.25
N ILE A 75 4.63 -15.00 7.05
CA ILE A 75 3.24 -14.61 6.76
C ILE A 75 3.05 -13.09 6.95
N PHE A 76 3.76 -12.52 7.91
CA PHE A 76 3.69 -11.10 8.24
C PHE A 76 4.66 -10.23 7.42
N SER A 77 5.37 -10.80 6.45
CA SER A 77 6.30 -10.03 5.62
C SER A 77 5.55 -9.09 4.67
N ASN A 78 5.99 -7.84 4.63
CA ASN A 78 5.56 -6.87 3.61
C ASN A 78 6.32 -7.01 2.30
N ILE A 79 7.19 -8.01 2.17
CA ILE A 79 7.81 -8.39 0.89
C ILE A 79 6.81 -9.29 0.16
N PRO A 80 6.35 -8.88 -1.03
CA PRO A 80 5.42 -9.69 -1.78
C PRO A 80 6.09 -11.00 -2.21
N GLY A 81 5.44 -12.12 -1.90
CA GLY A 81 5.80 -13.44 -2.41
C GLY A 81 5.22 -13.69 -3.80
N LYS A 82 5.62 -14.82 -4.41
CA LYS A 82 4.93 -15.40 -5.57
C LYS A 82 4.22 -16.66 -5.14
N THR A 83 3.00 -16.86 -5.60
CA THR A 83 2.28 -18.12 -5.46
C THR A 83 2.36 -18.85 -6.80
N ASN A 84 2.67 -20.14 -6.77
CA ASN A 84 2.67 -20.99 -7.97
C ASN A 84 1.33 -21.73 -8.13
N LEU A 85 0.29 -21.27 -7.43
CA LEU A 85 -0.97 -22.00 -7.32
C LEU A 85 -1.79 -21.92 -8.61
N VAL A 86 -1.76 -20.76 -9.28
CA VAL A 86 -2.55 -20.48 -10.47
C VAL A 86 -1.82 -19.49 -11.36
N GLU A 87 -1.78 -19.77 -12.65
CA GLU A 87 -1.47 -18.80 -13.70
C GLU A 87 -2.79 -18.40 -14.37
N HIS A 88 -2.98 -17.10 -14.58
CA HIS A 88 -4.18 -16.57 -15.22
C HIS A 88 -3.95 -16.38 -16.71
N ASP A 89 -4.69 -17.10 -17.54
CA ASP A 89 -4.83 -16.79 -18.95
C ASP A 89 -5.94 -15.75 -19.14
N ILE A 90 -5.62 -14.66 -19.83
CA ILE A 90 -6.56 -13.55 -20.07
C ILE A 90 -7.12 -13.70 -21.48
N GLY A 91 -8.34 -14.23 -21.58
CA GLY A 91 -9.05 -14.35 -22.86
C GLY A 91 -9.36 -12.99 -23.49
N LEU A 92 -9.02 -12.83 -24.77
CA LEU A 92 -9.25 -11.61 -25.53
C LEU A 92 -10.45 -11.77 -26.47
N PHE A 93 -11.19 -10.68 -26.70
CA PHE A 93 -12.23 -10.64 -27.74
C PHE A 93 -11.65 -10.42 -29.16
N SER A 94 -10.43 -9.90 -29.25
CA SER A 94 -9.75 -9.54 -30.50
C SER A 94 -8.23 -9.51 -30.28
N ASP A 95 -7.47 -10.01 -31.24
CA ASP A 95 -6.00 -10.03 -31.20
C ASP A 95 -5.36 -8.70 -31.63
N LYS A 96 -6.18 -7.68 -31.93
CA LYS A 96 -5.70 -6.33 -32.25
C LYS A 96 -5.04 -5.70 -31.03
N ARG A 97 -3.78 -5.30 -31.17
CA ARG A 97 -3.01 -4.60 -30.15
C ARG A 97 -3.35 -3.12 -30.15
N GLU A 98 -3.68 -2.58 -28.98
CA GLU A 98 -3.90 -1.15 -28.78
C GLU A 98 -2.66 -0.51 -28.15
N GLN A 99 -2.07 0.48 -28.82
CA GLN A 99 -0.88 1.18 -28.35
C GLN A 99 -1.17 2.65 -28.09
N HIS A 100 -0.89 3.10 -26.87
CA HIS A 100 -1.01 4.49 -26.47
C HIS A 100 0.34 5.09 -26.10
N LYS A 101 0.57 6.33 -26.52
CA LYS A 101 1.75 7.08 -26.12
C LYS A 101 1.70 7.37 -24.61
N PRO A 102 2.81 7.24 -23.87
CA PRO A 102 2.87 7.61 -22.47
C PRO A 102 2.48 9.07 -22.26
N TYR A 103 1.76 9.36 -21.18
CA TYR A 103 1.43 10.72 -20.80
C TYR A 103 2.67 11.52 -20.43
N ARG A 104 2.61 12.84 -20.66
CA ARG A 104 3.67 13.74 -20.22
C ARG A 104 3.63 13.88 -18.70
N MET A 105 4.76 13.60 -18.06
CA MET A 105 4.93 13.69 -16.61
C MET A 105 5.93 14.79 -16.22
N THR A 106 5.75 15.37 -15.05
CA THR A 106 6.70 16.35 -14.48
C THR A 106 7.97 15.66 -13.96
N LYS A 107 9.05 16.44 -13.77
CA LYS A 107 10.32 15.91 -13.23
C LYS A 107 10.15 15.21 -11.88
N ARG A 108 9.44 15.86 -10.94
CA ARG A 108 9.16 15.29 -9.60
C ARG A 108 8.39 13.96 -9.70
N GLN A 109 7.38 13.89 -10.56
CA GLN A 109 6.61 12.67 -10.75
C GLN A 109 7.47 11.54 -11.34
N ASN A 110 8.36 11.86 -12.29
CA ASN A 110 9.29 10.88 -12.86
C ASN A 110 10.27 10.34 -11.83
N GLU A 111 10.81 11.18 -10.95
CA GLU A 111 11.70 10.73 -9.86
C GLU A 111 10.98 9.77 -8.90
N ILE A 112 9.75 10.11 -8.50
CA ILE A 112 8.92 9.25 -7.65
C ILE A 112 8.61 7.93 -8.36
N LEU A 113 8.25 7.99 -9.64
CA LEU A 113 7.91 6.81 -10.43
C LEU A 113 9.13 5.89 -10.60
N LYS A 114 10.32 6.46 -10.86
CA LYS A 114 11.57 5.71 -11.00
C LYS A 114 11.87 4.89 -9.75
N ALA A 115 11.80 5.51 -8.57
CA ALA A 115 12.02 4.80 -7.29
C ALA A 115 11.00 3.66 -7.07
N LYS A 116 9.72 3.88 -7.45
CA LYS A 116 8.69 2.84 -7.36
C LYS A 116 8.92 1.69 -8.35
N VAL A 117 9.31 1.99 -9.59
CA VAL A 117 9.63 0.99 -10.62
C VAL A 117 10.84 0.16 -10.21
N GLU A 118 11.92 0.79 -9.74
CA GLU A 118 13.10 0.09 -9.21
C GLU A 118 12.73 -0.85 -8.05
N ARG A 119 11.89 -0.39 -7.11
CA ARG A 119 11.39 -1.23 -6.02
C ARG A 119 10.59 -2.44 -6.55
N ARG A 120 9.72 -2.24 -7.54
CA ARG A 120 8.90 -3.32 -8.11
C ARG A 120 9.73 -4.33 -8.92
N LEU A 121 10.75 -3.85 -9.64
CA LEU A 121 11.73 -4.70 -10.33
C LEU A 121 12.53 -5.54 -9.34
N LYS A 122 13.00 -4.94 -8.23
CA LYS A 122 13.70 -5.65 -7.15
C LYS A 122 12.89 -6.83 -6.61
N TYR A 123 11.57 -6.66 -6.46
CA TYR A 123 10.67 -7.70 -5.98
C TYR A 123 10.08 -8.59 -7.08
N LYS A 124 10.53 -8.45 -8.33
CA LYS A 124 10.09 -9.26 -9.49
C LYS A 124 8.55 -9.26 -9.67
N ILE A 125 7.90 -8.15 -9.30
CA ILE A 125 6.46 -7.91 -9.56
C ILE A 125 6.25 -7.52 -11.02
N ILE A 126 7.21 -6.79 -11.59
CA ILE A 126 7.24 -6.38 -13.00
C ILE A 126 8.55 -6.84 -13.63
N GLU A 127 8.53 -7.00 -14.94
CA GLU A 127 9.68 -7.37 -15.76
C GLU A 127 9.72 -6.55 -17.05
N LEU A 128 10.87 -6.57 -17.72
CA LEU A 128 11.03 -5.92 -19.02
C LEU A 128 10.48 -6.87 -20.09
N GLY A 129 9.38 -6.47 -20.74
CA GLY A 129 8.79 -7.21 -21.85
C GLY A 129 8.98 -6.48 -23.18
N PRO A 130 9.13 -7.20 -24.31
CA PRO A 130 9.02 -6.60 -25.62
C PRO A 130 7.57 -6.16 -25.85
N SER A 131 7.37 -4.90 -26.24
CA SER A 131 6.08 -4.42 -26.71
C SER A 131 6.04 -4.50 -28.23
N GLU A 132 6.12 -5.73 -28.78
CA GLU A 132 5.86 -5.97 -30.21
C GLU A 132 4.36 -5.93 -30.51
#